data_AF-A0A972WJX9-F1
#
_entry.id   AF-A0A972WJX9-F1
#
_cell.length_a   1.000
_cell.length_b   1.000
_cell.length_c   1.000
_cell.angle_alpha   90.00
_cell.angle_beta   90.00
_cell.angle_gamma   90.00
#
_symmetry.space_group_name_H-M   'P 1'
#
loop_
_entity.id
_entity.type
_entity.pdbx_description
1 polymer ?
#
loop_
_entity_poly.entity_id
_entity_poly.type
_entity_poly.pdbx_seq_one_letter_code
_entity_poly.pdbx_strand_id
1 'polypeptide(L)'
;MGVYDRDFNVSPEQNLSRYLQHIRTYPMLEPDEETALARRWRDSEDPEAARQIVSSHLRLVAKIAMGFRGYGLPLADLISEGNVGMMQAVSRFDP
;
A
#
# COMPACT_ATOMS: atom_id res chain seq x y z
N MET A 1 -5.66 37.97 -22.94
CA MET A 1 -6.62 36.86 -22.82
C MET A 1 -5.85 35.69 -22.23
N GLY A 2 -6.06 35.37 -20.95
CA GLY A 2 -5.18 34.53 -20.15
C GLY A 2 -5.22 33.05 -20.54
N VAL A 3 -4.05 32.47 -20.76
CA VAL A 3 -3.80 31.03 -20.81
C VAL A 3 -3.57 30.53 -19.38
N TYR A 4 -4.65 30.31 -18.63
CA TYR A 4 -4.63 29.61 -17.33
C TYR A 4 -5.95 28.88 -17.14
N ASP A 5 -6.16 27.82 -17.91
CA ASP A 5 -7.14 26.78 -17.60
C ASP A 5 -6.53 25.43 -17.99
N ARG A 6 -5.53 25.00 -17.21
CA ARG A 6 -5.34 23.57 -16.99
C ARG A 6 -5.95 23.29 -15.63
N ASP A 7 -7.25 23.10 -15.61
CA ASP A 7 -7.90 22.36 -14.55
C ASP A 7 -7.22 20.99 -14.48
N PHE A 8 -6.31 20.81 -13.53
CA PHE A 8 -5.89 19.50 -13.06
C PHE A 8 -7.09 18.87 -12.33
N ASN A 9 -8.15 18.57 -13.08
CA ASN A 9 -9.31 17.86 -12.55
C ASN A 9 -8.96 16.37 -12.49
N VAL A 10 -8.21 16.04 -11.44
CA VAL A 10 -7.88 14.67 -11.11
C VAL A 10 -9.07 14.06 -10.38
N SER A 11 -9.81 13.18 -11.04
CA SER A 11 -10.92 12.50 -10.37
C SER A 11 -10.40 11.49 -9.32
N PRO A 12 -11.15 11.23 -8.23
CA PRO A 12 -10.79 10.18 -7.26
C PRO A 12 -10.55 8.81 -7.92
N GLU A 13 -11.30 8.49 -8.97
CA GLU A 13 -11.17 7.26 -9.75
C GLU A 13 -9.84 7.20 -10.52
N GLN A 14 -9.39 8.32 -11.09
CA GLN A 14 -8.08 8.42 -11.75
C GLN A 14 -6.94 8.28 -10.75
N ASN A 15 -7.07 8.86 -9.55
CA ASN A 15 -6.09 8.69 -8.47
C ASN A 15 -5.98 7.23 -8.03
N LEU A 16 -7.12 6.59 -7.79
CA LEU A 16 -7.18 5.18 -7.42
C LEU A 16 -6.58 4.29 -8.52
N SER A 17 -6.90 4.56 -9.78
CA SER A 17 -6.34 3.80 -10.92
C SER A 17 -4.82 3.91 -11.00
N ARG A 18 -4.26 5.12 -10.82
CA ARG A 18 -2.81 5.33 -10.78
C ARG A 18 -2.16 4.63 -9.58
N TYR A 19 -2.79 4.70 -8.40
CA TYR A 19 -2.33 3.96 -7.23
C TYR A 19 -2.27 2.45 -7.50
N LEU A 20 -3.34 1.86 -8.04
CA LEU A 20 -3.40 0.43 -8.36
C LEU A 20 -2.36 0.01 -9.40
N GLN A 21 -2.03 0.89 -10.35
CA GLN A 21 -0.94 0.64 -11.30
C GLN A 21 0.43 0.72 -10.61
N HIS A 22 0.64 1.71 -9.75
CA HIS A 22 1.90 1.91 -9.05
C HIS A 22 2.24 0.76 -8.10
N ILE A 23 1.28 0.27 -7.30
CA ILE A 23 1.57 -0.83 -6.36
C ILE A 23 1.97 -2.14 -7.05
N ARG A 24 1.66 -2.29 -8.35
CA ARG A 24 2.06 -3.46 -9.14
C ARG A 24 3.52 -3.42 -9.56
N THR A 25 4.20 -2.27 -9.45
CA THR A 25 5.62 -2.14 -9.78
C THR A 25 6.53 -2.58 -8.65
N TYR A 26 6.00 -2.75 -7.43
CA TYR A 26 6.80 -3.28 -6.32
C TYR A 26 7.06 -4.78 -6.51
N PRO A 27 8.30 -5.24 -6.30
CA PRO A 27 8.64 -6.66 -6.37
C PRO A 27 7.94 -7.43 -5.24
N MET A 28 7.65 -8.70 -5.52
CA MET A 28 7.29 -9.66 -4.47
C MET A 28 8.57 -10.13 -3.78
N LEU A 29 8.48 -10.36 -2.47
CA LEU A 29 9.56 -10.93 -1.69
C LEU A 29 9.47 -12.45 -1.73
N GLU A 30 10.61 -13.11 -1.82
CA GLU A 30 10.70 -14.53 -1.51
C GLU A 30 10.62 -14.75 0.02
N PRO A 31 10.20 -15.93 0.50
CA PRO A 31 10.01 -16.19 1.94
C PRO A 31 11.25 -15.91 2.80
N ASP A 32 12.44 -16.23 2.28
CA ASP A 32 13.70 -16.00 2.98
C ASP A 32 14.05 -14.50 3.06
N GLU A 33 13.74 -13.74 2.00
CA GLU A 33 13.92 -12.28 1.98
C GLU A 33 12.98 -11.61 2.99
N GLU A 34 11.72 -12.04 3.02
CA GLU A 34 10.73 -11.54 3.98
C GLU A 34 11.18 -11.81 5.42
N THR A 35 11.66 -13.02 5.70
CA THR A 35 12.18 -13.40 7.02
C THR A 35 13.38 -12.54 7.42
N ALA A 36 14.31 -12.31 6.48
CA ALA A 36 15.49 -11.49 6.73
C ALA A 36 15.13 -10.02 7.01
N LEU A 37 14.20 -9.45 6.24
CA LEU A 37 13.71 -8.09 6.45
C LEU A 37 12.94 -7.97 7.76
N ALA A 38 12.12 -8.96 8.10
CA ALA A 38 11.35 -8.95 9.35
C ALA A 38 12.28 -8.97 10.56
N ARG A 39 13.35 -9.78 10.54
CA ARG A 39 14.39 -9.79 11.57
C ARG A 39 15.11 -8.45 11.67
N ARG A 40 15.51 -7.86 10.54
CA ARG A 40 16.14 -6.51 10.52
C ARG A 40 15.24 -5.43 11.11
N TRP A 41 13.95 -5.47 10.80
CA TRP A 41 12.98 -4.57 11.39
C TRP A 41 12.87 -4.77 12.90
N ARG A 42 12.71 -6.01 13.38
CA ARG A 42 12.59 -6.31 14.81
C ARG A 42 13.85 -5.93 15.59
N ASP A 43 15.02 -6.31 15.08
CA ASP A 43 16.28 -6.25 15.83
C ASP A 43 16.92 -4.86 15.75
N SER A 44 16.57 -4.04 14.75
CA SER A 44 17.24 -2.75 14.49
C SER A 44 16.29 -1.60 14.13
N GLU A 45 14.98 -1.80 14.19
CA GLU A 45 13.95 -0.82 13.78
C GLU A 45 14.24 -0.24 12.38
N ASP A 46 14.77 -1.08 11.49
CA ASP A 46 15.25 -0.67 10.16
C ASP A 46 14.08 -0.17 9.28
N PRO A 47 13.95 1.16 9.05
CA PRO A 47 12.82 1.72 8.33
C PRO A 47 12.77 1.27 6.87
N GLU A 48 13.93 0.94 6.30
CA GLU A 48 14.04 0.45 4.93
C GLU A 48 13.54 -0.99 4.84
N ALA A 49 13.79 -1.82 5.85
CA ALA A 49 13.22 -3.16 5.93
C ALA A 49 11.69 -3.13 6.04
N ALA A 50 11.15 -2.28 6.92
CA ALA A 50 9.71 -2.07 7.02
C ALA A 50 9.10 -1.59 5.71
N ARG A 51 9.75 -0.63 5.03
CA ARG A 51 9.29 -0.12 3.73
C ARG A 51 9.24 -1.23 2.68
N GLN A 52 10.23 -2.12 2.62
CA GLN A 52 10.24 -3.24 1.67
C GLN A 52 9.13 -4.27 1.96
N ILE A 53 8.93 -4.62 3.23
CA ILE A 53 7.83 -5.52 3.63
C ILE A 53 6.47 -4.89 3.29
N VAL A 54 6.22 -3.65 3.70
CA VAL A 54 4.94 -2.98 3.46
C VAL A 54 4.68 -2.83 1.95
N SER A 55 5.67 -2.37 1.18
CA SER A 55 5.49 -2.09 -0.25
C SER A 55 5.22 -3.35 -1.09
N SER A 56 5.87 -4.48 -0.78
CA SER A 56 5.61 -5.76 -1.44
C SER A 56 4.18 -6.30 -1.18
N HIS A 57 3.56 -5.92 -0.05
CA HIS A 57 2.23 -6.38 0.37
C HIS A 57 1.06 -5.45 -0.02
N LEU A 58 1.31 -4.28 -0.60
CA LEU A 58 0.25 -3.35 -1.02
C LEU A 58 -0.75 -3.98 -1.99
N ARG A 59 -0.30 -4.91 -2.85
CA ARG A 59 -1.16 -5.66 -3.77
C ARG A 59 -2.15 -6.57 -3.02
N LEU A 60 -1.74 -7.14 -1.90
CA LEU A 60 -2.59 -7.97 -1.05
C LEU A 60 -3.66 -7.12 -0.37
N VAL A 61 -3.29 -5.96 0.18
CA VAL A 61 -4.27 -5.03 0.77
C VAL A 61 -5.32 -4.62 -0.25
N ALA A 62 -4.92 -4.24 -1.47
CA ALA A 62 -5.85 -3.91 -2.53
C ALA A 62 -6.78 -5.10 -2.88
N LYS A 63 -6.24 -6.32 -2.91
CA LYS A 63 -7.03 -7.54 -3.16
C LYS A 63 -8.08 -7.78 -2.09
N ILE A 64 -7.72 -7.64 -0.82
CA ILE A 64 -8.64 -7.81 0.31
C ILE A 64 -9.72 -6.72 0.27
N ALA A 65 -9.33 -5.46 0.11
CA ALA A 65 -10.26 -4.32 0.03
C ALA A 65 -11.27 -4.46 -1.14
N MET A 66 -10.84 -5.02 -2.27
CA MET A 66 -11.75 -5.30 -3.40
C MET A 66 -12.87 -6.28 -3.04
N GLY A 67 -12.67 -7.17 -2.07
CA GLY A 67 -13.71 -8.08 -1.55
C GLY A 67 -14.79 -7.38 -0.71
N PHE A 68 -14.51 -6.17 -0.21
CA PHE A 68 -15.46 -5.34 0.55
C PHE A 68 -16.17 -4.30 -0.33
N ARG A 69 -16.04 -4.37 -1.65
CA ARG A 69 -16.83 -3.53 -2.56
C ARG A 69 -18.32 -3.82 -2.38
N GLY A 70 -19.14 -2.76 -2.42
CA GLY A 70 -20.60 -2.87 -2.29
C GLY A 70 -21.13 -2.75 -0.85
N TYR A 71 -20.26 -2.66 0.15
CA TYR A 71 -20.64 -2.43 1.55
C TYR A 71 -20.90 -0.94 1.89
N GLY A 72 -21.00 -0.08 0.88
CA GLY A 72 -21.31 1.35 1.04
C GLY A 72 -20.11 2.27 1.29
N LEU A 73 -18.89 1.73 1.40
CA LEU A 73 -17.66 2.50 1.56
C LEU A 73 -16.90 2.67 0.22
N PRO A 74 -16.31 3.85 -0.04
CA PRO A 74 -15.40 4.04 -1.16
C PRO A 74 -14.20 3.08 -1.09
N LEU A 75 -13.83 2.48 -2.22
CA LEU A 75 -12.70 1.53 -2.26
C LEU A 75 -11.38 2.17 -1.83
N ALA A 76 -11.16 3.44 -2.14
CA ALA A 76 -9.95 4.16 -1.75
C ALA A 76 -9.80 4.25 -0.22
N ASP A 77 -10.93 4.38 0.50
CA ASP A 77 -10.94 4.46 1.96
C ASP A 77 -10.63 3.08 2.56
N LEU A 78 -11.26 2.03 2.05
CA LEU A 78 -10.97 0.64 2.44
C LEU A 78 -9.49 0.27 2.24
N ILE A 79 -8.90 0.70 1.12
CA ILE A 79 -7.48 0.49 0.84
C ILE A 79 -6.61 1.29 1.82
N SER A 80 -6.98 2.54 2.12
CA SER A 80 -6.23 3.40 3.03
C SER A 80 -6.22 2.83 4.44
N GLU A 81 -7.37 2.41 4.95
CA GLU A 81 -7.49 1.72 6.24
C GLU A 81 -6.70 0.41 6.26
N GLY A 82 -6.79 -0.39 5.20
CA GLY A 82 -6.03 -1.63 5.08
C GLY A 82 -4.52 -1.40 5.10
N ASN A 83 -4.03 -0.34 4.47
CA ASN A 83 -2.62 0.03 4.48
C ASN A 83 -2.15 0.45 5.88
N VAL A 84 -2.98 1.21 6.61
CA VAL A 84 -2.69 1.59 8.01
C VAL A 84 -2.66 0.35 8.90
N GLY A 85 -3.64 -0.54 8.78
CA GLY A 85 -3.67 -1.80 9.52
C GLY A 85 -2.45 -2.68 9.25
N MET A 86 -1.99 -2.73 8.00
CA MET A 86 -0.77 -3.43 7.62
C MET A 86 0.48 -2.82 8.25
N MET A 87 0.63 -1.49 8.25
CA MET A 87 1.76 -0.83 8.92
C MET A 87 1.77 -1.16 10.42
N GLN A 88 0.61 -1.14 11.07
CA GLN A 88 0.47 -1.52 12.47
C GLN A 88 0.80 -2.99 12.72
N ALA A 89 0.44 -3.89 11.80
CA ALA A 89 0.79 -5.30 11.88
C ALA A 89 2.30 -5.52 11.79
N VAL A 90 2.99 -4.86 10.84
CA VAL A 90 4.45 -4.92 10.70
C VAL A 90 5.16 -4.43 11.96
N SER A 91 4.67 -3.35 12.58
CA SER A 91 5.25 -2.84 13.85
C SER A 91 5.10 -3.81 15.04
N ARG A 92 4.22 -4.81 14.96
CA ARG A 92 3.95 -5.77 16.04
C ARG A 92 4.36 -7.20 15.69
N PHE A 93 4.89 -7.43 14.49
CA PHE A 93 5.21 -8.75 13.98
C PHE A 93 6.45 -9.32 14.67
N ASP A 94 6.38 -10.59 15.10
CA ASP A 94 7.52 -11.33 15.65
C ASP A 94 7.84 -12.54 14.72
N PRO A 95 8.91 -12.45 13.91
CA PRO A 95 9.32 -13.46 12.93
C PRO A 95 10.13 -14.64 13.50
#